data_AF-A0A2B7YRJ3-F1
#
_entry.id   AF-A0A2B7YRJ3-F1
#
_cell.length_a   1.000
_cell.length_b   1.000
_cell.length_c   1.000
_cell.angle_alpha   90.00
_cell.angle_beta   90.00
_cell.angle_gamma   90.00
#
_symmetry.space_group_name_H-M   'P 1'
#
loop_
_entity.id
_entity.type
_entity.pdbx_description
1 polymer ?
#
loop_
_entity_poly.entity_id
_entity_poly.type
_entity_poly.pdbx_seq_one_letter_code
_entity_poly.pdbx_strand_id
1 'polypeptide(L)'
;MFSNYTPNHNSVLDPPWTFVQLSQRDVSLQIPINYLTHPGISISTACFGHKVYAEDAAEQCISNLIAAGYRRLVADLYWSAERRRWTFCPVNIPVQSAHTKTSRSEIPPSDDIPSPGLSGTHIVERADNNSDDGGPALQQLGPYSCEESLDLSTLVGILLDYFQETEDTLSAHLVYLLFNLHATKTSGSDDHPQAVTGTNLPGPNDLIGHHFSQTVRNFMYTPPELDDERSNLNKSWFSVAREDRPIAEYFTMKGSPGQIKTTPDGWPCEKYVEIIRGKRLLLGWGAADPQMSSYNFSGDDNIVFKEGALAHSITFDTPFTSGGDGTEESGCLFNPNTTNVFDINGSWAVSDLYIDNSTLELAAVSDEMAGCGISPLINATLYNVTADVDVNPYLNFSLSTAWSWADGEPHNSSNPGGSGSGTPFRCALMDLSQVGHWRAADCSSEFYAACRVRNNPYQWTLSSERVSYPSAPESCPDNSSFSVPRTGLENTYLFIHLLTQPNDTLDASSDDESRRNVWIDFNSLDVPTCWVTHGPDAQCPYEAEGGFRRRTVLVPIIAAIIVLIITALTLFVKCNANRRNSRRTRVIEGWEYEGVPS
;
A
#
# COMPACT_ATOMS: atom_id res chain seq x y z
N MET A 1 -17.25 -15.07 8.69
CA MET A 1 -16.25 -14.28 9.41
C MET A 1 -15.96 -13.08 8.54
N PHE A 2 -15.81 -11.88 9.08
CA PHE A 2 -15.28 -10.78 8.27
C PHE A 2 -13.75 -10.92 8.33
N SER A 3 -13.09 -10.94 7.18
CA SER A 3 -11.64 -10.95 7.07
C SER A 3 -11.07 -9.64 7.61
N ASN A 4 -10.04 -9.72 8.44
CA ASN A 4 -9.53 -8.57 9.16
C ASN A 4 -8.16 -8.12 8.65
N TYR A 5 -7.97 -6.81 8.51
CA TYR A 5 -6.63 -6.23 8.30
C TYR A 5 -5.79 -6.43 9.57
N THR A 6 -4.77 -7.30 9.50
CA THR A 6 -3.99 -7.74 10.67
C THR A 6 -2.50 -7.84 10.36
N PRO A 7 -1.82 -6.73 10.00
CA PRO A 7 -0.41 -6.77 9.65
C PRO A 7 0.49 -7.24 10.80
N ASN A 8 1.53 -8.01 10.48
CA ASN A 8 2.58 -8.39 11.41
C ASN A 8 3.32 -7.14 11.91
N HIS A 9 3.81 -7.17 13.15
CA HIS A 9 4.51 -6.01 13.72
C HIS A 9 5.73 -5.55 12.88
N ASN A 10 6.45 -6.49 12.27
CA ASN A 10 7.62 -6.21 11.41
C ASN A 10 7.26 -5.69 10.00
N SER A 11 5.98 -5.66 9.63
CA SER A 11 5.52 -5.04 8.38
C SER A 11 5.21 -3.54 8.55
N VAL A 12 5.03 -3.09 9.79
CA VAL A 12 4.77 -1.68 10.10
C VAL A 12 6.10 -0.91 10.10
N LEU A 13 6.10 0.24 9.45
CA LEU A 13 7.28 1.08 9.36
C LEU A 13 7.65 1.72 10.70
N ASP A 14 8.94 1.70 11.01
CA ASP A 14 9.53 2.43 12.12
C ASP A 14 10.37 3.62 11.61
N PRO A 15 10.59 4.66 12.43
CA PRO A 15 11.54 5.72 12.11
C PRO A 15 12.94 5.17 11.75
N PRO A 16 13.61 5.71 10.72
CA PRO A 16 13.27 6.94 9.99
C PRO A 16 12.27 6.74 8.83
N TRP A 17 11.91 5.52 8.45
CA TRP A 17 11.13 5.23 7.24
C TRP A 17 9.73 5.83 7.25
N THR A 18 9.10 5.93 8.41
CA THR A 18 7.83 6.68 8.56
C THR A 18 7.98 8.15 8.16
N PHE A 19 9.09 8.80 8.52
CA PHE A 19 9.37 10.17 8.11
C PHE A 19 9.69 10.28 6.63
N VAL A 20 10.38 9.30 6.06
CA VAL A 20 10.70 9.26 4.62
C VAL A 20 9.41 9.20 3.79
N GLN A 21 8.53 8.26 4.09
CA GLN A 21 7.25 8.12 3.37
C GLN A 21 6.33 9.33 3.56
N LEU A 22 6.21 9.84 4.80
CA LEU A 22 5.43 11.06 5.05
C LEU A 22 6.01 12.25 4.30
N SER A 23 7.35 12.39 4.25
CA SER A 23 7.98 13.47 3.51
C SER A 23 7.64 13.43 2.02
N GLN A 24 7.76 12.25 1.39
CA GLN A 24 7.42 12.07 -0.03
C GLN A 24 5.95 12.36 -0.28
N ARG A 25 5.05 11.81 0.54
CA ARG A 25 3.62 12.10 0.44
C ARG A 25 3.36 13.60 0.50
N ASP A 26 3.91 14.28 1.51
CA ASP A 26 3.59 15.68 1.81
C ASP A 26 4.09 16.64 0.73
N VAL A 27 5.29 16.42 0.16
CA VAL A 27 5.77 17.21 -0.98
C VAL A 27 4.99 16.91 -2.26
N SER A 28 4.46 15.69 -2.40
CA SER A 28 3.71 15.21 -3.57
C SER A 28 2.20 15.49 -3.52
N LEU A 29 1.65 15.99 -2.41
CA LEU A 29 0.20 16.12 -2.17
C LEU A 29 -0.59 16.86 -3.29
N GLN A 30 0.04 17.79 -3.99
CA GLN A 30 -0.58 18.56 -5.09
C GLN A 30 -0.28 17.98 -6.48
N ILE A 31 0.57 16.97 -6.59
CA ILE A 31 0.88 16.31 -7.85
C ILE A 31 -0.33 15.47 -8.25
N PRO A 32 -0.78 15.55 -9.52
CA PRO A 32 -1.82 14.65 -10.01
C PRO A 32 -1.45 13.18 -9.82
N ILE A 33 -2.39 12.36 -9.34
CA ILE A 33 -2.13 10.98 -8.90
C ILE A 33 -1.53 10.09 -9.99
N ASN A 34 -1.75 10.44 -11.26
CA ASN A 34 -1.21 9.71 -12.40
C ASN A 34 0.29 9.92 -12.61
N TYR A 35 0.94 10.89 -11.96
CA TYR A 35 2.40 11.09 -12.05
C TYR A 35 3.15 10.63 -10.80
N LEU A 36 2.46 10.00 -9.84
CA LEU A 36 3.06 9.49 -8.62
C LEU A 36 3.56 8.06 -8.77
N THR A 37 4.81 7.86 -8.37
CA THR A 37 5.45 6.55 -8.31
C THR A 37 5.16 5.88 -6.97
N HIS A 38 4.76 4.61 -7.05
CA HIS A 38 4.51 3.80 -5.86
C HIS A 38 5.00 2.37 -6.11
N PRO A 39 5.51 1.67 -5.09
CA PRO A 39 5.83 0.26 -5.22
C PRO A 39 4.57 -0.53 -5.53
N GLY A 40 4.67 -1.37 -6.56
CA GLY A 40 3.62 -2.25 -7.03
C GLY A 40 3.94 -3.71 -6.81
N ILE A 41 2.91 -4.54 -6.64
CA ILE A 41 3.08 -5.99 -6.51
C ILE A 41 1.90 -6.81 -7.03
N SER A 42 2.21 -7.98 -7.59
CA SER A 42 1.24 -9.05 -7.85
C SER A 42 0.95 -9.85 -6.58
N ILE A 43 -0.31 -9.83 -6.12
CA ILE A 43 -0.77 -10.60 -4.96
C ILE A 43 -0.52 -12.10 -5.18
N SER A 44 -0.70 -12.59 -6.40
CA SER A 44 -0.55 -14.01 -6.72
C SER A 44 0.86 -14.52 -6.49
N THR A 45 1.86 -13.74 -6.87
CA THR A 45 3.26 -14.13 -6.69
C THR A 45 3.76 -13.84 -5.27
N ALA A 46 3.25 -12.80 -4.62
CA ALA A 46 3.66 -12.44 -3.26
C ALA A 46 3.04 -13.32 -2.16
N CYS A 47 1.79 -13.74 -2.33
CA CYS A 47 1.03 -14.49 -1.33
C CYS A 47 0.87 -15.97 -1.65
N PHE A 48 0.90 -16.35 -2.94
CA PHE A 48 0.59 -17.71 -3.37
C PHE A 48 1.73 -18.37 -4.16
N GLY A 49 2.97 -17.91 -3.98
CA GLY A 49 4.16 -18.40 -4.68
C GLY A 49 4.40 -19.91 -4.59
N HIS A 50 3.92 -20.54 -3.51
CA HIS A 50 4.01 -21.99 -3.29
C HIS A 50 2.74 -22.76 -3.66
N LYS A 51 1.80 -22.13 -4.38
CA LYS A 51 0.51 -22.71 -4.80
C LYS A 51 -0.39 -23.14 -3.64
N VAL A 52 -0.22 -22.50 -2.48
CA VAL A 52 -1.05 -22.66 -1.29
C VAL A 52 -1.95 -21.44 -1.17
N TYR A 53 -3.26 -21.67 -1.12
CA TYR A 53 -4.32 -20.66 -1.13
C TYR A 53 -5.17 -20.86 0.12
N ALA A 54 -4.58 -20.54 1.27
CA ALA A 54 -5.24 -20.55 2.58
C ALA A 54 -5.72 -19.13 2.93
N GLU A 55 -6.91 -19.02 3.52
CA GLU A 55 -7.54 -17.74 3.83
C GLU A 55 -6.72 -16.94 4.85
N ASP A 56 -6.39 -17.53 6.01
CA ASP A 56 -5.61 -16.87 7.07
C ASP A 56 -4.24 -16.38 6.56
N ALA A 57 -3.57 -17.18 5.74
CA ALA A 57 -2.29 -16.80 5.13
C ALA A 57 -2.45 -15.67 4.11
N ALA A 58 -3.52 -15.68 3.32
CA ALA A 58 -3.84 -14.60 2.39
C ALA A 58 -4.15 -13.29 3.12
N GLU A 59 -4.95 -13.35 4.19
CA GLU A 59 -5.28 -12.20 5.05
C GLU A 59 -4.01 -11.57 5.63
N GLN A 60 -3.13 -12.39 6.22
CA GLN A 60 -1.87 -11.93 6.77
C GLN A 60 -0.94 -11.36 5.69
N CYS A 61 -0.80 -12.04 4.54
CA CYS A 61 0.06 -11.61 3.45
C CYS A 61 -0.37 -10.25 2.88
N ILE A 62 -1.65 -10.10 2.51
CA ILE A 62 -2.17 -8.87 1.92
C ILE A 62 -2.07 -7.72 2.93
N SER A 63 -2.36 -7.98 4.21
CA SER A 63 -2.19 -7.00 5.28
C SER A 63 -0.73 -6.54 5.41
N ASN A 64 0.23 -7.48 5.38
CA ASN A 64 1.65 -7.18 5.43
C ASN A 64 2.11 -6.33 4.24
N LEU A 65 1.62 -6.61 3.02
CA LEU A 65 1.96 -5.83 1.82
C LEU A 65 1.42 -4.39 1.92
N ILE A 66 0.17 -4.21 2.34
CA ILE A 66 -0.40 -2.87 2.52
C ILE A 66 0.38 -2.10 3.60
N ALA A 67 0.68 -2.73 4.74
CA ALA A 67 1.46 -2.12 5.82
C ALA A 67 2.89 -1.76 5.40
N ALA A 68 3.51 -2.56 4.53
CA ALA A 68 4.84 -2.30 3.98
C ALA A 68 4.86 -1.15 2.96
N GLY A 69 3.71 -0.54 2.64
CA GLY A 69 3.61 0.66 1.80
C GLY A 69 3.32 0.40 0.32
N TYR A 70 2.97 -0.83 -0.06
CA TYR A 70 2.52 -1.12 -1.43
C TYR A 70 1.17 -0.45 -1.70
N ARG A 71 1.14 0.41 -2.72
CA ARG A 71 -0.10 1.12 -3.11
C ARG A 71 -0.70 0.61 -4.41
N ARG A 72 0.09 -0.08 -5.24
CA ARG A 72 -0.37 -0.71 -6.49
C ARG A 72 -0.43 -2.21 -6.31
N LEU A 73 -1.63 -2.78 -6.34
CA LEU A 73 -1.87 -4.22 -6.18
C LEU A 73 -2.44 -4.78 -7.48
N VAL A 74 -1.87 -5.88 -7.97
CA VAL A 74 -2.42 -6.65 -9.10
C VAL A 74 -2.95 -7.96 -8.56
N ALA A 75 -4.24 -8.23 -8.79
CA ALA A 75 -4.91 -9.43 -8.32
C ALA A 75 -5.34 -10.29 -9.52
N ASP A 76 -4.87 -11.53 -9.56
CA ASP A 76 -5.38 -12.53 -10.50
C ASP A 76 -6.61 -13.21 -9.89
N LEU A 77 -7.77 -13.00 -10.50
CA LEU A 77 -9.05 -13.55 -10.04
C LEU A 77 -9.54 -14.63 -11.00
N TYR A 78 -9.92 -15.77 -10.44
CA TYR A 78 -10.40 -16.94 -11.17
C TYR A 78 -11.90 -17.12 -10.94
N TRP A 79 -12.65 -17.17 -12.04
CA TRP A 79 -14.08 -17.43 -11.99
C TRP A 79 -14.37 -18.93 -11.84
N SER A 80 -15.05 -19.31 -10.75
CA SER A 80 -15.64 -20.64 -10.57
C SER A 80 -17.09 -20.63 -11.00
N ALA A 81 -17.37 -21.17 -12.19
CA ALA A 81 -18.74 -21.25 -12.72
C ALA A 81 -19.65 -22.17 -11.88
N GLU A 82 -19.10 -23.26 -11.34
CA GLU A 82 -19.83 -24.21 -10.49
C GLU A 82 -20.31 -23.56 -9.19
N ARG A 83 -19.46 -22.69 -8.60
CA ARG A 83 -19.74 -22.04 -7.32
C ARG A 83 -20.27 -20.62 -7.44
N ARG A 84 -20.31 -20.08 -8.66
CA ARG A 84 -20.77 -18.72 -8.97
C ARG A 84 -20.04 -17.65 -8.16
N ARG A 85 -18.71 -17.74 -8.08
CA ARG A 85 -17.89 -16.77 -7.35
C ARG A 85 -16.47 -16.63 -7.89
N TRP A 86 -15.88 -15.48 -7.59
CA TRP A 86 -14.48 -15.16 -7.85
C TRP A 86 -13.60 -15.67 -6.72
N THR A 87 -12.55 -16.42 -7.03
CA THR A 87 -11.56 -16.94 -6.07
C THR A 87 -10.15 -16.61 -6.52
N PHE A 88 -9.18 -16.73 -5.62
CA PHE A 88 -7.76 -16.65 -5.93
C PHE A 88 -7.19 -18.00 -6.40
N CYS A 89 -7.84 -19.11 -6.07
CA CYS A 89 -7.35 -20.44 -6.45
C CYS A 89 -7.55 -20.71 -7.96
N PRO A 90 -6.49 -21.09 -8.71
CA PRO A 90 -6.58 -21.31 -10.16
C PRO A 90 -7.40 -22.53 -10.59
N VAL A 91 -7.68 -23.45 -9.66
CA VAL A 91 -8.38 -24.71 -9.94
C VAL A 91 -9.76 -24.72 -9.31
N ASN A 92 -10.71 -25.33 -10.00
CA ASN A 92 -12.06 -25.45 -9.49
C ASN A 92 -12.11 -26.46 -8.35
N ILE A 93 -12.48 -25.98 -7.16
CA ILE A 93 -12.64 -26.82 -5.98
C ILE A 93 -14.03 -27.50 -6.08
N PRO A 94 -14.13 -28.83 -5.99
CA PRO A 94 -15.40 -29.54 -6.14
C PRO A 94 -16.45 -29.10 -5.11
N VAL A 95 -17.72 -28.98 -5.51
CA VAL A 95 -18.80 -28.81 -4.52
C VAL A 95 -18.99 -30.16 -3.81
N GLN A 96 -18.66 -30.23 -2.52
CA GLN A 96 -18.95 -31.44 -1.74
C GLN A 96 -20.47 -31.64 -1.70
N SER A 97 -20.96 -32.56 -2.53
CA SER A 97 -22.33 -33.04 -2.43
C SER A 97 -22.48 -33.63 -1.04
N ALA A 98 -23.32 -33.02 -0.21
CA ALA A 98 -23.68 -33.51 1.12
C ALA A 98 -23.88 -35.03 1.01
N HIS A 99 -22.93 -35.80 1.55
CA HIS A 99 -23.00 -37.24 1.50
C HIS A 99 -24.28 -37.62 2.22
N THR A 100 -25.26 -38.04 1.41
CA THR A 100 -26.44 -38.74 1.88
C THR A 100 -25.86 -39.85 2.74
N LYS A 101 -26.04 -39.77 4.07
CA LYS A 101 -25.70 -40.85 4.98
C LYS A 101 -26.47 -42.06 4.47
N THR A 102 -25.81 -42.87 3.64
CA THR A 102 -26.37 -44.13 3.19
C THR A 102 -26.39 -44.98 4.45
N SER A 103 -27.54 -44.99 5.12
CA SER A 103 -27.84 -45.90 6.20
C SER A 103 -27.53 -47.29 5.67
N ARG A 104 -26.45 -47.89 6.18
CA ARG A 104 -26.10 -49.27 5.94
C ARG A 104 -27.29 -50.10 6.40
N SER A 105 -28.05 -50.63 5.44
CA SER A 105 -29.09 -51.61 5.71
C SER A 105 -28.40 -52.90 6.11
N GLU A 106 -28.59 -53.30 7.36
CA GLU A 106 -28.16 -54.60 7.88
C GLU A 106 -28.91 -55.72 7.15
N ILE A 107 -28.16 -56.68 6.59
CA ILE A 107 -28.66 -58.00 6.21
C ILE A 107 -27.63 -59.05 6.69
N PRO A 108 -28.07 -60.21 7.24
CA PRO A 108 -27.32 -61.06 8.18
C PRO A 108 -26.50 -62.18 7.49
N PRO A 109 -25.74 -63.01 8.23
CA PRO A 109 -24.57 -63.71 7.70
C PRO A 109 -24.93 -65.07 7.08
N SER A 110 -24.10 -65.50 6.13
CA SER A 110 -24.03 -66.90 5.71
C SER A 110 -22.59 -67.27 5.34
N ASP A 111 -22.16 -68.39 5.91
CA ASP A 111 -20.87 -69.08 5.76
C ASP A 111 -20.56 -69.50 4.32
N ASP A 112 -19.27 -69.43 3.92
CA ASP A 112 -18.46 -70.57 3.43
C ASP A 112 -17.07 -70.15 2.88
N ILE A 113 -16.09 -71.04 3.07
CA ILE A 113 -14.65 -71.07 2.67
C ILE A 113 -14.51 -71.98 1.39
N PRO A 114 -13.41 -72.10 0.57
CA PRO A 114 -12.02 -71.54 0.54
C PRO A 114 -11.42 -71.04 -0.82
N SER A 115 -10.40 -70.14 -0.73
CA SER A 115 -9.10 -70.06 -1.47
C SER A 115 -9.02 -69.89 -3.03
N PRO A 116 -7.82 -69.64 -3.63
CA PRO A 116 -6.96 -68.44 -3.55
C PRO A 116 -6.59 -67.84 -4.94
N GLY A 117 -6.23 -66.56 -5.04
CA GLY A 117 -5.66 -65.99 -6.27
C GLY A 117 -5.09 -64.57 -6.10
N LEU A 118 -3.79 -64.41 -6.39
CA LEU A 118 -2.99 -63.18 -6.32
C LEU A 118 -3.49 -62.06 -7.26
N SER A 119 -3.45 -60.80 -6.79
CA SER A 119 -2.53 -59.76 -7.34
C SER A 119 -2.73 -58.36 -6.73
N GLY A 120 -1.61 -57.85 -6.19
CA GLY A 120 -1.21 -56.46 -5.89
C GLY A 120 -2.23 -55.33 -5.81
N THR A 121 -2.54 -54.90 -4.58
CA THR A 121 -3.18 -53.61 -4.27
C THR A 121 -2.12 -52.63 -3.76
N HIS A 122 -2.02 -51.47 -4.41
CA HIS A 122 -1.32 -50.29 -3.89
C HIS A 122 -1.97 -49.86 -2.58
N ILE A 123 -1.16 -49.77 -1.53
CA ILE A 123 -1.54 -49.26 -0.21
C ILE A 123 -1.72 -47.74 -0.35
N VAL A 124 -2.95 -47.25 -0.19
CA VAL A 124 -3.22 -45.87 0.20
C VAL A 124 -3.12 -45.85 1.72
N GLU A 125 -2.02 -45.31 2.25
CA GLU A 125 -1.92 -44.98 3.67
C GLU A 125 -2.90 -43.85 3.97
N ARG A 126 -3.97 -44.21 4.68
CA ARG A 126 -4.92 -43.30 5.29
C ARG A 126 -4.28 -42.77 6.56
N ALA A 127 -3.76 -41.55 6.52
CA ALA A 127 -3.44 -40.81 7.73
C ALA A 127 -4.76 -40.35 8.36
N ASP A 128 -5.26 -41.12 9.32
CA ASP A 128 -6.22 -40.65 10.30
C ASP A 128 -5.51 -39.62 11.20
N ASN A 129 -5.71 -38.33 10.94
CA ASN A 129 -5.51 -37.29 11.95
C ASN A 129 -6.87 -36.69 12.30
N ASN A 130 -7.43 -37.27 13.35
CA ASN A 130 -8.57 -36.76 14.09
C ASN A 130 -8.06 -35.58 14.94
N SER A 131 -8.07 -34.38 14.37
CA SER A 131 -8.00 -33.11 15.10
C SER A 131 -9.23 -32.30 14.72
N ASP A 132 -10.23 -32.41 15.59
CA ASP A 132 -11.44 -31.61 15.64
C ASP A 132 -11.06 -30.20 16.13
N ASP A 133 -10.45 -29.42 15.24
CA ASP A 133 -10.35 -27.97 15.37
C ASP A 133 -11.06 -27.37 14.15
N GLY A 134 -12.05 -26.52 14.40
CA GLY A 134 -13.08 -26.09 13.43
C GLY A 134 -12.59 -25.13 12.34
N GLY A 135 -11.34 -25.25 11.88
CA GLY A 135 -10.80 -24.50 10.75
C GLY A 135 -11.27 -25.09 9.40
N PRO A 136 -11.42 -24.27 8.34
CA PRO A 136 -11.81 -24.78 7.04
C PRO A 136 -10.72 -25.70 6.46
N ALA A 137 -11.12 -26.81 5.85
CA ALA A 137 -10.18 -27.83 5.40
C ALA A 137 -9.50 -27.42 4.08
N LEU A 138 -8.17 -27.28 4.09
CA LEU A 138 -7.35 -27.07 2.90
C LEU A 138 -7.39 -28.32 2.00
N GLN A 139 -7.81 -28.16 0.73
CA GLN A 139 -7.98 -29.27 -0.22
C GLN A 139 -6.84 -29.33 -1.23
N GLN A 140 -6.18 -30.49 -1.33
CA GLN A 140 -5.15 -30.73 -2.35
C GLN A 140 -5.79 -31.05 -3.70
N LEU A 141 -5.54 -30.20 -4.70
CA LEU A 141 -6.08 -30.27 -6.05
C LEU A 141 -4.94 -30.18 -7.08
N GLY A 142 -4.35 -31.33 -7.40
CA GLY A 142 -3.15 -31.39 -8.25
C GLY A 142 -1.98 -30.68 -7.55
N PRO A 143 -1.31 -29.70 -8.19
CA PRO A 143 -0.21 -28.96 -7.58
C PRO A 143 -0.66 -27.83 -6.65
N TYR A 144 -1.98 -27.62 -6.50
CA TYR A 144 -2.56 -26.53 -5.71
C TYR A 144 -3.13 -27.05 -4.40
N SER A 145 -3.00 -26.28 -3.33
CA SER A 145 -3.72 -26.50 -2.07
C SER A 145 -4.66 -25.33 -1.86
N CYS A 146 -5.97 -25.56 -1.90
CA CYS A 146 -6.95 -24.48 -1.89
C CYS A 146 -7.99 -24.63 -0.80
N GLU A 147 -8.26 -23.52 -0.13
CA GLU A 147 -9.31 -23.40 0.86
C GLU A 147 -10.59 -22.89 0.21
N GLU A 148 -11.73 -23.40 0.69
CA GLU A 148 -13.01 -23.03 0.11
C GLU A 148 -13.41 -21.59 0.45
N SER A 149 -13.01 -21.05 1.60
CA SER A 149 -13.43 -19.74 2.06
C SER A 149 -12.68 -18.57 1.40
N LEU A 150 -11.46 -18.80 0.89
CA LEU A 150 -10.67 -17.77 0.22
C LEU A 150 -11.30 -17.34 -1.13
N ASP A 151 -11.94 -16.17 -1.12
CA ASP A 151 -12.59 -15.59 -2.28
C ASP A 151 -12.48 -14.06 -2.32
N LEU A 152 -13.10 -13.42 -3.32
CA LEU A 152 -13.01 -11.97 -3.50
C LEU A 152 -13.47 -11.18 -2.26
N SER A 153 -14.39 -11.73 -1.46
CA SER A 153 -14.88 -11.06 -0.26
C SER A 153 -13.80 -10.91 0.81
N THR A 154 -12.82 -11.82 0.87
CA THR A 154 -11.65 -11.73 1.75
C THR A 154 -10.87 -10.44 1.48
N LEU A 155 -10.52 -10.17 0.21
CA LEU A 155 -9.80 -8.94 -0.18
C LEU A 155 -10.61 -7.68 0.10
N VAL A 156 -11.91 -7.70 -0.20
CA VAL A 156 -12.80 -6.55 0.05
C VAL A 156 -12.92 -6.27 1.55
N GLY A 157 -12.96 -7.31 2.39
CA GLY A 157 -12.96 -7.21 3.85
C GLY A 157 -11.69 -6.57 4.40
N ILE A 158 -10.52 -7.08 3.99
CA ILE A 158 -9.22 -6.51 4.38
C ILE A 158 -9.13 -5.02 4.04
N LEU A 159 -9.56 -4.63 2.83
CA LEU A 159 -9.53 -3.23 2.41
C LEU A 159 -10.49 -2.36 3.23
N LEU A 160 -11.69 -2.86 3.55
CA LEU A 160 -12.63 -2.14 4.41
C LEU A 160 -12.01 -1.86 5.78
N ASP A 161 -11.45 -2.89 6.42
CA ASP A 161 -10.85 -2.78 7.74
C ASP A 161 -9.63 -1.85 7.71
N TYR A 162 -8.75 -2.00 6.72
CA TYR A 162 -7.62 -1.10 6.52
C TYR A 162 -8.07 0.37 6.42
N PHE A 163 -9.09 0.67 5.61
CA PHE A 163 -9.57 2.04 5.45
C PHE A 163 -10.19 2.62 6.73
N GLN A 164 -10.85 1.78 7.53
CA GLN A 164 -11.43 2.18 8.83
C GLN A 164 -10.35 2.38 9.89
N GLU A 165 -9.35 1.50 9.97
CA GLU A 165 -8.27 1.59 10.96
C GLU A 165 -7.32 2.75 10.70
N THR A 166 -7.17 3.15 9.44
CA THR A 166 -6.28 4.24 9.01
C THR A 166 -7.04 5.50 8.62
N GLU A 167 -8.23 5.72 9.16
CA GLU A 167 -9.02 6.96 8.98
C GLU A 167 -8.41 8.14 9.78
N ASP A 168 -7.14 8.44 9.53
CA ASP A 168 -6.41 9.59 10.07
C ASP A 168 -5.57 10.29 9.00
N THR A 169 -5.03 11.47 9.32
CA THR A 169 -4.30 12.31 8.35
C THR A 169 -2.87 11.84 8.06
N LEU A 170 -2.36 10.82 8.76
CA LEU A 170 -0.97 10.35 8.64
C LEU A 170 -0.87 9.01 7.93
N SER A 171 -1.85 8.14 8.15
CA SER A 171 -1.86 6.74 7.70
C SER A 171 -2.86 6.51 6.57
N ALA A 172 -3.65 7.53 6.20
CA ALA A 172 -4.46 7.47 5.01
C ALA A 172 -3.56 7.47 3.77
N HIS A 173 -3.82 6.50 2.89
CA HIS A 173 -3.17 6.32 1.60
C HIS A 173 -4.18 5.84 0.54
N LEU A 174 -3.99 6.30 -0.70
CA LEU A 174 -4.63 5.77 -1.90
C LEU A 174 -4.12 4.37 -2.25
N VAL A 175 -5.04 3.47 -2.64
CA VAL A 175 -4.76 2.13 -3.16
C VAL A 175 -5.29 2.03 -4.59
N TYR A 176 -4.47 1.50 -5.48
CA TYR A 176 -4.80 1.17 -6.86
C TYR A 176 -4.84 -0.36 -6.99
N LEU A 177 -6.00 -0.91 -7.30
CA LEU A 177 -6.20 -2.35 -7.43
C LEU A 177 -6.56 -2.68 -8.88
N LEU A 178 -5.70 -3.44 -9.54
CA LEU A 178 -5.88 -3.90 -10.91
C LEU A 178 -6.24 -5.39 -10.92
N PHE A 179 -7.24 -5.77 -11.70
CA PHE A 179 -7.71 -7.14 -11.80
C PHE A 179 -7.31 -7.79 -13.11
N ASN A 180 -6.62 -8.92 -13.03
CA ASN A 180 -6.49 -9.84 -14.14
C ASN A 180 -7.56 -10.94 -14.03
N LEU A 181 -8.23 -11.27 -15.14
CA LEU A 181 -9.37 -12.18 -15.15
C LEU A 181 -9.05 -13.50 -15.80
N HIS A 182 -9.35 -14.58 -15.07
CA HIS A 182 -9.08 -15.94 -15.48
C HIS A 182 -10.30 -16.84 -15.29
N ALA A 183 -10.33 -17.95 -16.04
CA ALA A 183 -11.25 -19.05 -15.78
C ALA A 183 -10.56 -20.12 -14.93
N THR A 184 -11.27 -20.71 -13.97
CA THR A 184 -10.73 -21.84 -13.20
C THR A 184 -10.44 -23.06 -14.10
N LYS A 185 -9.41 -23.83 -13.75
CA LYS A 185 -9.06 -25.09 -14.42
C LYS A 185 -9.83 -26.28 -13.83
N THR A 186 -10.04 -27.33 -14.61
CA THR A 186 -10.66 -28.58 -14.12
C THR A 186 -9.72 -29.40 -13.24
N SER A 187 -10.22 -29.88 -12.12
CA SER A 187 -9.49 -30.80 -11.25
C SER A 187 -9.32 -32.18 -11.92
N GLY A 188 -8.09 -32.56 -12.29
CA GLY A 188 -7.72 -33.99 -12.38
C GLY A 188 -7.24 -34.61 -13.70
N SER A 189 -6.95 -33.90 -14.80
CA SER A 189 -5.95 -34.38 -15.80
C SER A 189 -5.73 -33.53 -17.06
N ASP A 190 -6.52 -32.50 -17.33
CA ASP A 190 -6.19 -31.51 -18.36
C ASP A 190 -5.99 -30.15 -17.70
N ASP A 191 -4.77 -29.60 -17.78
CA ASP A 191 -4.39 -28.27 -17.25
C ASP A 191 -5.01 -27.11 -18.07
N HIS A 192 -6.09 -27.39 -18.79
CA HIS A 192 -6.77 -26.43 -19.64
C HIS A 192 -7.80 -25.63 -18.82
N PRO A 193 -7.81 -24.29 -18.95
CA PRO A 193 -8.84 -23.47 -18.32
C PRO A 193 -10.23 -23.85 -18.85
N GLN A 194 -11.24 -23.83 -17.97
CA GLN A 194 -12.61 -24.14 -18.35
C GLN A 194 -13.14 -23.12 -19.37
N ALA A 195 -13.80 -23.61 -20.42
CA ALA A 195 -14.56 -22.73 -21.30
C ALA A 195 -15.77 -22.18 -20.54
N VAL A 196 -15.83 -20.86 -20.37
CA VAL A 196 -16.94 -20.15 -19.71
C VAL A 196 -17.79 -19.47 -20.77
N THR A 197 -19.02 -19.97 -21.00
CA THR A 197 -19.93 -19.40 -22.01
C THR A 197 -21.35 -19.30 -21.50
N GLY A 198 -22.10 -18.33 -22.03
CA GLY A 198 -23.53 -18.19 -21.78
C GLY A 198 -23.84 -18.00 -20.29
N THR A 199 -24.71 -18.86 -19.73
CA THR A 199 -25.14 -18.80 -18.33
C THR A 199 -24.03 -19.10 -17.33
N ASN A 200 -22.89 -19.65 -17.77
CA ASN A 200 -21.76 -19.92 -16.88
C ASN A 200 -20.93 -18.66 -16.59
N LEU A 201 -21.10 -17.57 -17.34
CA LEU A 201 -20.44 -16.30 -17.07
C LEU A 201 -21.00 -15.63 -15.80
N PRO A 202 -20.21 -14.76 -15.13
CA PRO A 202 -20.69 -13.94 -14.02
C PRO A 202 -21.98 -13.21 -14.37
N GLY A 203 -22.97 -13.31 -13.48
CA GLY A 203 -24.22 -12.55 -13.58
C GLY A 203 -24.04 -11.12 -13.04
N PRO A 204 -25.08 -10.29 -13.09
CA PRO A 204 -25.01 -8.90 -12.60
C PRO A 204 -24.58 -8.74 -11.14
N ASN A 205 -24.93 -9.69 -10.27
CA ASN A 205 -24.55 -9.67 -8.85
C ASN A 205 -23.17 -10.28 -8.59
N ASP A 206 -22.58 -10.94 -9.60
CA ASP A 206 -21.29 -11.60 -9.51
C ASP A 206 -20.20 -10.74 -10.20
N LEU A 207 -20.54 -9.53 -10.64
CA LEU A 207 -19.58 -8.60 -11.22
C LEU A 207 -18.63 -8.09 -10.13
N ILE A 208 -17.35 -7.95 -10.45
CA ILE A 208 -16.32 -7.53 -9.50
C ILE A 208 -16.64 -6.13 -8.96
N GLY A 209 -17.00 -5.18 -9.82
CA GLY A 209 -17.39 -3.84 -9.38
C GLY A 209 -18.59 -3.86 -8.44
N HIS A 210 -19.55 -4.77 -8.63
CA HIS A 210 -20.68 -4.96 -7.73
C HIS A 210 -20.21 -5.30 -6.30
N HIS A 211 -19.32 -6.29 -6.13
CA HIS A 211 -18.80 -6.69 -4.82
C HIS A 211 -18.15 -5.52 -4.07
N PHE A 212 -17.30 -4.74 -4.74
CA PHE A 212 -16.65 -3.57 -4.14
C PHE A 212 -17.66 -2.46 -3.79
N SER A 213 -18.61 -2.18 -4.69
CA SER A 213 -19.61 -1.12 -4.48
C SER A 213 -20.62 -1.42 -3.36
N GLN A 214 -20.75 -2.67 -2.92
CA GLN A 214 -21.58 -3.02 -1.78
C GLN A 214 -20.91 -2.70 -0.44
N THR A 215 -19.58 -2.85 -0.39
CA THR A 215 -18.85 -2.86 0.88
C THR A 215 -17.99 -1.60 1.09
N VAL A 216 -17.23 -1.18 0.07
CA VAL A 216 -16.21 -0.10 0.20
C VAL A 216 -16.53 1.14 -0.63
N ARG A 217 -17.76 1.28 -1.14
CA ARG A 217 -18.19 2.37 -2.05
C ARG A 217 -17.81 3.78 -1.59
N ASN A 218 -17.88 4.05 -0.29
CA ASN A 218 -17.58 5.38 0.23
C ASN A 218 -16.11 5.78 0.01
N PHE A 219 -15.22 4.80 -0.06
CA PHE A 219 -13.79 4.99 -0.31
C PHE A 219 -13.44 4.97 -1.81
N MET A 220 -14.37 4.70 -2.71
CA MET A 220 -14.04 4.55 -4.13
C MET A 220 -14.04 5.88 -4.88
N TYR A 221 -12.99 6.14 -5.66
CA TYR A 221 -12.97 7.15 -6.71
C TYR A 221 -13.21 6.49 -8.06
N THR A 222 -14.25 6.93 -8.80
CA THR A 222 -14.78 6.17 -9.95
C THR A 222 -14.66 6.90 -11.28
N PRO A 223 -14.78 6.20 -12.44
CA PRO A 223 -14.73 6.85 -13.75
C PRO A 223 -15.76 7.98 -13.93
N PRO A 224 -17.04 7.83 -13.55
CA PRO A 224 -18.01 8.93 -13.66
C PRO A 224 -17.68 10.14 -12.78
N GLU A 225 -17.08 9.92 -11.59
CA GLU A 225 -16.61 11.03 -10.74
C GLU A 225 -15.49 11.80 -11.45
N LEU A 226 -14.51 11.10 -12.03
CA LEU A 226 -13.44 11.73 -12.82
C LEU A 226 -13.98 12.53 -14.01
N ASP A 227 -14.91 11.95 -14.77
CA ASP A 227 -15.47 12.60 -15.97
C ASP A 227 -16.29 13.86 -15.60
N ASP A 228 -17.10 13.80 -14.55
CA ASP A 228 -17.86 14.96 -14.05
C ASP A 228 -16.88 16.06 -13.59
N GLU A 229 -15.87 15.70 -12.81
CA GLU A 229 -14.89 16.64 -12.29
C GLU A 229 -14.08 17.31 -13.41
N ARG A 230 -13.65 16.55 -14.43
CA ARG A 230 -12.96 17.05 -15.63
C ARG A 230 -13.80 18.00 -16.47
N SER A 231 -15.12 17.80 -16.49
CA SER A 231 -16.06 18.63 -17.24
C SER A 231 -16.26 20.02 -16.65
N ASN A 232 -15.93 20.23 -15.36
CA ASN A 232 -16.06 21.51 -14.69
C ASN A 232 -15.13 21.66 -13.48
N LEU A 233 -13.87 22.01 -13.75
CA LEU A 233 -12.83 22.21 -12.73
C LEU A 233 -13.20 23.27 -11.70
N ASN A 234 -13.97 24.29 -12.09
CA ASN A 234 -14.39 25.36 -11.18
C ASN A 234 -15.34 24.86 -10.08
N LYS A 235 -16.07 23.76 -10.33
CA LYS A 235 -16.95 23.11 -9.34
C LYS A 235 -16.29 21.94 -8.62
N SER A 236 -15.20 21.39 -9.18
CA SER A 236 -14.47 20.25 -8.64
C SER A 236 -13.11 20.68 -8.07
N TRP A 237 -12.00 20.38 -8.73
CA TRP A 237 -10.63 20.50 -8.22
C TRP A 237 -10.22 21.94 -7.89
N PHE A 238 -10.84 22.94 -8.51
CA PHE A 238 -10.54 24.36 -8.26
C PHE A 238 -11.57 25.05 -7.38
N SER A 239 -12.52 24.30 -6.82
CA SER A 239 -13.44 24.79 -5.80
C SER A 239 -12.83 24.85 -4.39
N VAL A 240 -11.64 24.25 -4.20
CA VAL A 240 -10.91 24.16 -2.92
C VAL A 240 -9.80 25.22 -2.81
N ALA A 241 -9.12 25.30 -1.66
CA ALA A 241 -7.98 26.21 -1.45
C ALA A 241 -6.81 25.86 -2.38
N ARG A 242 -5.90 26.81 -2.67
CA ARG A 242 -4.89 26.66 -3.73
C ARG A 242 -3.93 25.50 -3.46
N GLU A 243 -3.56 25.33 -2.20
CA GLU A 243 -2.75 24.28 -1.60
C GLU A 243 -3.39 22.89 -1.68
N ASP A 244 -4.69 22.81 -1.99
CA ASP A 244 -5.45 21.56 -2.14
C ASP A 244 -5.77 21.23 -3.61
N ARG A 245 -5.35 22.08 -4.54
CA ARG A 245 -5.59 21.88 -5.98
C ARG A 245 -4.48 21.06 -6.60
N PRO A 246 -4.79 20.27 -7.64
CA PRO A 246 -3.76 19.69 -8.49
C PRO A 246 -3.00 20.81 -9.22
N ILE A 247 -1.69 20.62 -9.35
CA ILE A 247 -0.79 21.51 -10.09
C ILE A 247 -1.14 21.45 -11.58
N ALA A 248 -1.48 22.59 -12.17
CA ALA A 248 -2.00 22.68 -13.53
C ALA A 248 -0.94 22.40 -14.60
N GLU A 249 0.34 22.55 -14.26
CA GLU A 249 1.49 22.34 -15.14
C GLU A 249 1.62 20.88 -15.62
N TYR A 250 0.91 19.93 -14.99
CA TYR A 250 0.90 18.51 -15.32
C TYR A 250 -0.20 18.07 -16.29
N PHE A 251 -1.13 18.97 -16.66
CA PHE A 251 -2.26 18.62 -17.52
C PHE A 251 -2.79 19.78 -18.34
N THR A 252 -3.49 19.46 -19.42
CA THR A 252 -4.04 20.49 -20.31
C THR A 252 -5.29 21.11 -19.71
N MET A 253 -5.28 22.43 -19.55
CA MET A 253 -6.46 23.18 -19.13
C MET A 253 -7.08 23.94 -20.31
N LYS A 254 -8.38 23.75 -20.51
CA LYS A 254 -9.18 24.47 -21.51
C LYS A 254 -10.16 25.44 -20.83
N GLY A 255 -10.49 26.52 -21.52
CA GLY A 255 -11.46 27.52 -21.06
C GLY A 255 -10.85 28.91 -20.91
N SER A 256 -11.53 29.92 -21.46
CA SER A 256 -11.11 31.33 -21.35
C SER A 256 -11.28 31.86 -19.92
N PRO A 257 -10.58 32.95 -19.53
CA PRO A 257 -10.81 33.61 -18.25
C PRO A 257 -12.30 33.93 -18.04
N GLY A 258 -12.86 33.52 -16.90
CA GLY A 258 -14.28 33.71 -16.56
C GLY A 258 -15.24 32.65 -17.12
N GLN A 259 -14.75 31.65 -17.87
CA GLN A 259 -15.54 30.50 -18.32
C GLN A 259 -15.29 29.26 -17.45
N ILE A 260 -16.12 28.23 -17.68
CA ILE A 260 -15.92 26.90 -17.11
C ILE A 260 -14.57 26.36 -17.62
N LYS A 261 -13.72 25.99 -16.67
CA LYS A 261 -12.44 25.32 -16.96
C LYS A 261 -12.67 23.82 -17.07
N THR A 262 -12.08 23.20 -18.09
CA THR A 262 -12.15 21.75 -18.32
C THR A 262 -10.78 21.18 -18.61
N THR A 263 -10.63 19.87 -18.50
CA THR A 263 -9.39 19.18 -18.87
C THR A 263 -9.69 17.83 -19.54
N PRO A 264 -9.03 17.51 -20.67
CA PRO A 264 -9.20 16.21 -21.32
C PRO A 264 -8.33 15.10 -20.70
N ASP A 265 -7.26 15.46 -20.00
CA ASP A 265 -6.13 14.60 -19.63
C ASP A 265 -5.77 14.68 -18.13
N GLY A 266 -6.22 15.71 -17.41
CA GLY A 266 -5.86 15.94 -16.03
C GLY A 266 -6.41 14.91 -15.06
N TRP A 267 -5.74 14.73 -13.93
CA TRP A 267 -6.22 13.92 -12.81
C TRP A 267 -6.21 14.78 -11.54
N PRO A 268 -7.06 14.47 -10.55
CA PRO A 268 -6.95 15.11 -9.25
C PRO A 268 -5.59 14.77 -8.60
N CYS A 269 -5.19 15.56 -7.61
CA CYS A 269 -4.03 15.24 -6.77
C CYS A 269 -4.42 14.40 -5.56
N GLU A 270 -3.44 13.75 -4.94
CA GLU A 270 -3.65 12.87 -3.78
C GLU A 270 -4.38 13.61 -2.65
N LYS A 271 -4.00 14.86 -2.35
CA LYS A 271 -4.68 15.68 -1.32
C LYS A 271 -6.17 15.87 -1.60
N TYR A 272 -6.55 16.08 -2.86
CA TYR A 272 -7.95 16.25 -3.22
C TYR A 272 -8.72 14.94 -3.05
N VAL A 273 -8.22 13.84 -3.60
CA VAL A 273 -8.93 12.54 -3.58
C VAL A 273 -9.02 11.99 -2.16
N GLU A 274 -7.89 11.95 -1.46
CA GLU A 274 -7.77 11.29 -0.17
C GLU A 274 -8.27 12.16 0.99
N ILE A 275 -7.76 13.39 1.10
CA ILE A 275 -8.01 14.23 2.27
C ILE A 275 -9.31 15.03 2.11
N ILE A 276 -9.54 15.64 0.95
CA ILE A 276 -10.74 16.48 0.74
C ILE A 276 -11.99 15.64 0.45
N ARG A 277 -11.85 14.57 -0.33
CA ARG A 277 -13.00 13.74 -0.77
C ARG A 277 -13.14 12.45 0.04
N GLY A 278 -12.17 12.06 0.86
CA GLY A 278 -12.21 10.84 1.65
C GLY A 278 -12.17 9.55 0.82
N LYS A 279 -11.73 9.64 -0.45
CA LYS A 279 -11.65 8.50 -1.36
C LYS A 279 -10.25 7.89 -1.30
N ARG A 280 -10.18 6.57 -1.22
CA ARG A 280 -8.95 5.81 -0.96
C ARG A 280 -8.71 4.62 -1.90
N LEU A 281 -9.63 4.36 -2.83
CA LEU A 281 -9.57 3.19 -3.71
C LEU A 281 -9.90 3.55 -5.16
N LEU A 282 -9.01 3.15 -6.08
CA LEU A 282 -9.28 3.12 -7.51
C LEU A 282 -9.18 1.68 -8.00
N LEU A 283 -10.15 1.25 -8.81
CA LEU A 283 -10.19 -0.09 -9.40
C LEU A 283 -9.91 -0.01 -10.90
N GLY A 284 -9.09 -0.89 -11.45
CA GLY A 284 -8.82 -0.96 -12.88
C GLY A 284 -8.80 -2.38 -13.44
N TRP A 285 -8.99 -2.50 -14.74
CA TRP A 285 -8.76 -3.76 -15.45
C TRP A 285 -7.29 -3.90 -15.85
N GLY A 286 -6.73 -5.08 -15.63
CA GLY A 286 -5.51 -5.57 -16.26
C GLY A 286 -5.84 -6.51 -17.42
N ALA A 287 -5.12 -7.61 -17.54
CA ALA A 287 -5.30 -8.59 -18.61
C ALA A 287 -6.52 -9.51 -18.35
N ALA A 288 -7.22 -9.88 -19.41
CA ALA A 288 -8.26 -10.91 -19.35
C ALA A 288 -7.93 -12.08 -20.26
N ASP A 289 -7.97 -13.30 -19.72
CA ASP A 289 -7.79 -14.51 -20.49
C ASP A 289 -8.85 -14.63 -21.60
N PRO A 290 -8.54 -15.31 -22.72
CA PRO A 290 -9.50 -15.54 -23.81
C PRO A 290 -10.83 -16.15 -23.34
N GLN A 291 -10.82 -17.00 -22.32
CA GLN A 291 -12.00 -17.63 -21.74
C GLN A 291 -12.92 -16.62 -21.01
N MET A 292 -12.37 -15.50 -20.56
CA MET A 292 -13.07 -14.43 -19.85
C MET A 292 -13.31 -13.21 -20.74
N SER A 293 -13.03 -13.29 -22.04
CA SER A 293 -13.24 -12.18 -22.99
C SER A 293 -14.70 -11.73 -23.11
N SER A 294 -15.64 -12.62 -22.77
CA SER A 294 -17.08 -12.35 -22.76
C SER A 294 -17.62 -11.89 -21.41
N TYR A 295 -16.75 -11.62 -20.42
CA TYR A 295 -17.15 -10.97 -19.18
C TYR A 295 -17.84 -9.63 -19.48
N ASN A 296 -18.87 -9.28 -18.70
CA ASN A 296 -19.60 -8.03 -18.91
C ASN A 296 -18.86 -6.84 -18.28
N PHE A 297 -17.74 -6.43 -18.90
CA PHE A 297 -16.96 -5.25 -18.47
C PHE A 297 -17.83 -3.98 -18.41
N SER A 298 -18.75 -3.81 -19.36
CA SER A 298 -19.64 -2.64 -19.39
C SER A 298 -20.59 -2.54 -18.20
N GLY A 299 -20.86 -3.66 -17.50
CA GLY A 299 -21.62 -3.66 -16.27
C GLY A 299 -20.89 -2.97 -15.10
N ASP A 300 -19.56 -2.92 -15.16
CA ASP A 300 -18.68 -2.32 -14.17
C ASP A 300 -18.10 -0.96 -14.59
N ASP A 301 -18.40 -0.45 -15.80
CA ASP A 301 -17.82 0.80 -16.35
C ASP A 301 -18.02 2.04 -15.44
N ASN A 302 -19.00 2.01 -14.54
CA ASN A 302 -19.26 3.09 -13.58
C ASN A 302 -18.41 2.99 -12.30
N ILE A 303 -17.64 1.92 -12.13
CA ILE A 303 -16.98 1.53 -10.89
C ILE A 303 -15.50 1.23 -11.16
N VAL A 304 -15.20 0.48 -12.23
CA VAL A 304 -13.86 0.00 -12.57
C VAL A 304 -13.37 0.73 -13.83
N PHE A 305 -12.18 1.30 -13.74
CA PHE A 305 -11.51 1.96 -14.86
C PHE A 305 -11.13 0.94 -15.94
N LYS A 306 -11.22 1.38 -17.20
CA LYS A 306 -10.86 0.57 -18.36
C LYS A 306 -9.38 0.19 -18.35
N GLU A 307 -9.05 -0.89 -19.06
CA GLU A 307 -7.67 -1.31 -19.26
C GLU A 307 -6.82 -0.14 -19.81
N GLY A 308 -5.62 0.03 -19.25
CA GLY A 308 -4.70 1.11 -19.61
C GLY A 308 -5.01 2.48 -18.98
N ALA A 309 -6.10 2.63 -18.24
CA ALA A 309 -6.46 3.93 -17.63
C ALA A 309 -5.71 4.24 -16.32
N LEU A 310 -5.27 3.22 -15.59
CA LEU A 310 -4.55 3.34 -14.31
C LEU A 310 -3.12 2.77 -14.33
N ALA A 311 -2.68 2.26 -15.48
CA ALA A 311 -1.33 1.75 -15.69
C ALA A 311 -0.95 1.88 -17.16
N HIS A 312 0.26 2.35 -17.41
CA HIS A 312 0.89 2.42 -18.71
C HIS A 312 2.25 1.72 -18.60
N SER A 313 2.35 0.55 -19.23
CA SER A 313 3.56 -0.26 -19.18
C SER A 313 4.69 0.40 -19.97
N ILE A 314 5.83 0.60 -19.33
CA ILE A 314 7.07 1.09 -19.93
C ILE A 314 8.10 -0.04 -19.88
N THR A 315 8.82 -0.25 -20.97
CA THR A 315 9.98 -1.15 -20.98
C THR A 315 11.13 -0.42 -20.30
N PHE A 316 11.62 -0.95 -19.19
CA PHE A 316 12.79 -0.43 -18.50
C PHE A 316 13.93 -1.42 -18.63
N ASP A 317 14.84 -1.14 -19.56
CA ASP A 317 16.03 -1.97 -19.77
C ASP A 317 17.07 -1.65 -18.69
N THR A 318 17.35 -2.62 -17.82
CA THR A 318 18.37 -2.45 -16.79
C THR A 318 19.76 -2.35 -17.44
N PRO A 319 20.66 -1.48 -16.95
CA PRO A 319 22.04 -1.42 -17.46
C PRO A 319 22.85 -2.71 -17.22
N PHE A 320 22.32 -3.67 -16.47
CA PHE A 320 22.99 -4.93 -16.12
C PHE A 320 22.76 -6.07 -17.12
N THR A 321 21.82 -5.92 -18.06
CA THR A 321 21.63 -6.88 -19.14
C THR A 321 22.31 -6.41 -20.42
N SER A 322 23.64 -6.51 -20.49
CA SER A 322 24.40 -6.99 -21.67
C SER A 322 25.83 -6.44 -21.68
N GLY A 323 26.81 -7.35 -21.76
CA GLY A 323 28.15 -7.06 -22.27
C GLY A 323 28.15 -6.78 -23.78
N GLY A 324 27.34 -5.81 -24.20
CA GLY A 324 27.18 -5.37 -25.58
C GLY A 324 27.73 -3.96 -25.76
N ASP A 325 28.56 -3.80 -26.77
CA ASP A 325 29.20 -2.57 -27.18
C ASP A 325 28.15 -1.51 -27.60
N GLY A 326 27.95 -0.47 -26.78
CA GLY A 326 27.47 0.85 -27.19
C GLY A 326 25.99 1.01 -27.61
N THR A 327 25.32 1.94 -26.90
CA THR A 327 24.18 2.77 -27.35
C THR A 327 22.89 2.05 -27.74
N GLU A 328 21.95 1.90 -26.81
CA GLU A 328 20.51 1.85 -27.08
C GLU A 328 19.72 2.06 -25.77
N GLU A 329 18.53 2.64 -25.88
CA GLU A 329 17.87 3.59 -24.97
C GLU A 329 17.55 3.06 -23.54
N SER A 330 18.03 3.75 -22.51
CA SER A 330 17.51 3.60 -21.13
C SER A 330 16.02 3.97 -21.14
N GLY A 331 15.16 3.04 -20.71
CA GLY A 331 13.69 3.25 -20.60
C GLY A 331 13.24 4.30 -19.58
N CYS A 332 14.17 5.10 -19.05
CA CYS A 332 13.93 6.18 -18.11
C CYS A 332 13.11 7.32 -18.75
N LEU A 333 12.20 7.95 -17.98
CA LEU A 333 11.41 9.09 -18.48
C LEU A 333 12.19 10.42 -18.51
N PHE A 334 13.37 10.49 -17.89
CA PHE A 334 14.21 11.67 -17.94
C PHE A 334 14.67 11.95 -19.37
N ASN A 335 14.43 13.18 -19.85
CA ASN A 335 14.87 13.62 -21.16
C ASN A 335 15.64 14.94 -21.03
N PRO A 336 16.95 14.97 -21.33
CA PRO A 336 17.77 16.17 -21.18
C PRO A 336 17.42 17.27 -22.20
N ASN A 337 16.69 16.95 -23.27
CA ASN A 337 16.37 17.88 -24.35
C ASN A 337 15.06 18.66 -24.11
N THR A 338 14.29 18.32 -23.08
CA THR A 338 13.03 19.01 -22.76
C THR A 338 12.85 19.14 -21.25
N THR A 339 12.28 20.28 -20.86
CA THR A 339 11.80 20.52 -19.49
C THR A 339 10.28 20.68 -19.49
N ASN A 340 9.59 20.27 -20.56
CA ASN A 340 8.15 20.34 -20.67
C ASN A 340 7.54 19.00 -20.30
N VAL A 341 6.60 19.01 -19.34
CA VAL A 341 5.94 17.79 -18.85
C VAL A 341 5.22 17.03 -19.96
N PHE A 342 4.62 17.73 -20.92
CA PHE A 342 3.84 17.10 -21.99
C PHE A 342 4.68 16.37 -23.04
N ASP A 343 5.98 16.68 -23.12
CA ASP A 343 6.89 15.98 -24.02
C ASP A 343 7.36 14.64 -23.41
N ILE A 344 7.03 14.40 -22.14
CA ILE A 344 7.38 13.19 -21.37
C ILE A 344 6.12 12.38 -21.11
N ASN A 345 6.06 11.16 -21.63
CA ASN A 345 4.91 10.26 -21.46
C ASN A 345 4.93 9.57 -20.08
N GLY A 346 4.85 10.37 -19.00
CA GLY A 346 4.99 9.89 -17.61
C GLY A 346 3.69 9.53 -16.89
N SER A 347 2.53 9.71 -17.53
CA SER A 347 1.25 9.40 -16.90
C SER A 347 1.06 7.89 -16.73
N TRP A 348 0.78 7.46 -15.50
CA TRP A 348 0.54 6.08 -15.08
C TRP A 348 1.70 5.13 -15.38
N ALA A 349 2.94 5.63 -15.47
CA ALA A 349 4.11 4.83 -15.79
C ALA A 349 4.37 3.72 -14.76
N VAL A 350 4.36 2.48 -15.24
CA VAL A 350 4.64 1.25 -14.47
C VAL A 350 5.56 0.36 -15.30
N SER A 351 6.45 -0.40 -14.65
CA SER A 351 7.24 -1.42 -15.33
C SER A 351 7.43 -2.65 -14.45
N ASP A 352 7.32 -3.83 -15.07
CA ASP A 352 7.49 -5.11 -14.40
C ASP A 352 8.96 -5.40 -14.13
N LEU A 353 9.24 -5.86 -12.91
CA LEU A 353 10.55 -6.35 -12.50
C LEU A 353 10.57 -7.87 -12.48
N TYR A 354 11.42 -8.43 -13.35
CA TYR A 354 11.75 -9.85 -13.40
C TYR A 354 13.10 -10.05 -12.71
N ILE A 355 13.10 -10.75 -11.57
CA ILE A 355 14.28 -10.86 -10.70
C ILE A 355 14.99 -12.19 -10.94
N ASP A 356 16.32 -12.12 -11.10
CA ASP A 356 17.23 -13.26 -10.93
C ASP A 356 18.02 -13.09 -9.60
N ASN A 357 17.45 -13.62 -8.51
CA ASN A 357 18.06 -13.98 -7.23
C ASN A 357 18.89 -13.00 -6.34
N SER A 358 19.15 -11.72 -6.64
CA SER A 358 19.97 -10.84 -5.75
C SER A 358 19.24 -9.62 -5.13
N THR A 359 19.50 -9.32 -3.83
CA THR A 359 18.86 -8.22 -3.05
C THR A 359 19.35 -6.84 -3.44
N LEU A 360 20.67 -6.70 -3.61
CA LEU A 360 21.32 -5.41 -3.83
C LEU A 360 20.97 -4.85 -5.21
N GLU A 361 20.87 -5.73 -6.21
CA GLU A 361 20.46 -5.33 -7.57
C GLU A 361 18.99 -4.91 -7.59
N LEU A 362 18.12 -5.61 -6.86
CA LEU A 362 16.71 -5.23 -6.76
C LEU A 362 16.53 -3.83 -6.16
N ALA A 363 17.23 -3.53 -5.07
CA ALA A 363 17.14 -2.22 -4.42
C ALA A 363 17.64 -1.10 -5.36
N ALA A 364 18.80 -1.29 -5.99
CA ALA A 364 19.37 -0.29 -6.90
C ALA A 364 18.49 -0.02 -8.12
N VAL A 365 17.94 -1.07 -8.75
CA VAL A 365 17.04 -0.91 -9.91
C VAL A 365 15.74 -0.24 -9.49
N SER A 366 15.20 -0.55 -8.31
CA SER A 366 13.96 0.05 -7.81
C SER A 366 14.11 1.54 -7.51
N ASP A 367 15.25 1.93 -6.94
CA ASP A 367 15.62 3.33 -6.72
C ASP A 367 15.75 4.08 -8.05
N GLU A 368 16.48 3.51 -9.01
CA GLU A 368 16.64 4.09 -10.36
C GLU A 368 15.29 4.29 -11.06
N MET A 369 14.40 3.30 -11.00
CA MET A 369 13.05 3.40 -11.59
C MET A 369 12.22 4.50 -10.93
N ALA A 370 12.25 4.59 -9.59
CA ALA A 370 11.55 5.62 -8.85
C ALA A 370 12.08 7.03 -9.21
N GLY A 371 13.40 7.19 -9.31
CA GLY A 371 14.05 8.41 -9.81
C GLY A 371 13.72 8.71 -11.28
N CYS A 372 13.49 7.69 -12.08
CA CYS A 372 13.01 7.80 -13.46
C CYS A 372 11.50 8.08 -13.59
N GLY A 373 10.77 8.24 -12.48
CA GLY A 373 9.33 8.51 -12.53
C GLY A 373 8.48 7.30 -12.91
N ILE A 374 9.02 6.08 -12.76
CA ILE A 374 8.35 4.82 -13.09
C ILE A 374 8.03 4.07 -11.80
N SER A 375 6.82 3.52 -11.71
CA SER A 375 6.46 2.64 -10.60
C SER A 375 7.00 1.23 -10.83
N PRO A 376 7.89 0.71 -9.99
CA PRO A 376 8.35 -0.66 -10.11
C PRO A 376 7.26 -1.63 -9.64
N LEU A 377 6.98 -2.65 -10.43
CA LEU A 377 5.96 -3.68 -10.16
C LEU A 377 6.63 -5.05 -10.05
N ILE A 378 6.61 -5.66 -8.86
CA ILE A 378 7.11 -7.03 -8.70
C ILE A 378 6.06 -8.03 -9.14
N ASN A 379 6.48 -8.95 -10.01
CA ASN A 379 5.71 -10.13 -10.40
C ASN A 379 6.49 -11.43 -10.13
N ALA A 380 7.02 -11.57 -8.91
CA ALA A 380 7.79 -12.73 -8.46
C ALA A 380 7.70 -12.93 -6.94
N THR A 381 7.88 -14.18 -6.50
CA THR A 381 8.05 -14.49 -5.07
C THR A 381 9.48 -14.19 -4.65
N LEU A 382 9.67 -13.21 -3.78
CA LEU A 382 11.01 -12.76 -3.37
C LEU A 382 11.67 -13.79 -2.45
N TYR A 383 12.90 -14.19 -2.75
CA TYR A 383 13.67 -15.22 -2.01
C TYR A 383 12.93 -16.54 -1.82
N ASN A 384 11.95 -16.84 -2.69
CA ASN A 384 11.12 -18.03 -2.57
C ASN A 384 10.44 -18.12 -1.18
N VAL A 385 10.02 -16.98 -0.63
CA VAL A 385 9.24 -16.86 0.61
C VAL A 385 8.08 -15.89 0.36
N THR A 386 6.89 -16.22 0.84
CA THR A 386 5.70 -15.37 0.73
C THR A 386 5.63 -14.34 1.85
N ALA A 387 4.92 -13.24 1.64
CA ALA A 387 4.95 -12.10 2.56
C ALA A 387 4.22 -12.34 3.91
N ASP A 388 3.39 -13.38 4.02
CA ASP A 388 2.85 -13.85 5.30
C ASP A 388 3.92 -14.52 6.18
N VAL A 389 4.86 -15.24 5.55
CA VAL A 389 5.94 -15.95 6.24
C VAL A 389 7.10 -15.01 6.59
N ASP A 390 7.57 -14.23 5.62
CA ASP A 390 8.60 -13.19 5.83
C ASP A 390 8.35 -11.97 4.93
N VAL A 391 7.98 -10.86 5.55
CA VAL A 391 7.71 -9.59 4.87
C VAL A 391 8.99 -8.81 4.54
N ASN A 392 10.14 -9.11 5.16
CA ASN A 392 11.34 -8.26 5.06
C ASN A 392 11.83 -8.04 3.62
N PRO A 393 11.84 -9.03 2.70
CA PRO A 393 12.22 -8.78 1.32
C PRO A 393 11.31 -7.79 0.60
N TYR A 394 10.01 -7.90 0.84
CA TYR A 394 8.98 -7.04 0.26
C TYR A 394 9.05 -5.63 0.84
N LEU A 395 9.30 -5.54 2.16
CA LEU A 395 9.54 -4.28 2.83
C LEU A 395 10.79 -3.58 2.28
N ASN A 396 11.93 -4.28 2.17
CA ASN A 396 13.16 -3.71 1.62
C ASN A 396 12.98 -3.20 0.19
N PHE A 397 12.23 -3.92 -0.64
CA PHE A 397 11.87 -3.43 -1.97
C PHE A 397 11.05 -2.14 -1.90
N SER A 398 9.97 -2.12 -1.13
CA SER A 398 9.11 -0.94 -0.99
C SER A 398 9.93 0.29 -0.55
N LEU A 399 10.81 0.10 0.44
CA LEU A 399 11.69 1.13 0.96
C LEU A 399 12.74 1.60 -0.07
N SER A 400 13.24 0.71 -0.93
CA SER A 400 14.18 1.09 -1.99
C SER A 400 13.58 1.97 -3.09
N THR A 401 12.25 2.16 -3.12
CA THR A 401 11.60 3.13 -4.02
C THR A 401 11.63 4.57 -3.50
N ALA A 402 12.27 4.80 -2.34
CA ALA A 402 12.35 6.10 -1.69
C ALA A 402 13.32 7.07 -2.42
N TRP A 403 12.82 7.77 -3.43
CA TRP A 403 13.56 8.75 -4.23
C TRP A 403 14.07 10.02 -3.50
N SER A 404 13.66 10.27 -2.25
CA SER A 404 13.91 11.57 -1.57
C SER A 404 15.13 11.55 -0.66
N TRP A 405 15.01 11.04 0.56
CA TRP A 405 16.07 11.03 1.58
C TRP A 405 17.14 9.98 1.30
N ALA A 406 18.39 10.28 1.67
CA ALA A 406 19.47 9.32 1.63
C ALA A 406 19.35 8.29 2.77
N ASP A 407 20.07 7.18 2.67
CA ASP A 407 20.07 6.13 3.69
C ASP A 407 20.39 6.67 5.09
N GLY A 408 19.48 6.41 6.04
CA GLY A 408 19.59 6.86 7.43
C GLY A 408 19.15 8.30 7.70
N GLU A 409 18.70 9.04 6.69
CA GLU A 409 18.12 10.37 6.81
C GLU A 409 16.59 10.32 6.98
N PRO A 410 15.95 11.37 7.53
CA PRO A 410 16.52 12.57 8.13
C PRO A 410 17.12 12.31 9.52
N HIS A 411 18.43 12.45 9.67
CA HIS A 411 19.11 12.18 10.92
C HIS A 411 19.00 13.36 11.90
N ASN A 412 18.99 13.06 13.20
CA ASN A 412 19.10 14.04 14.28
C ASN A 412 18.04 15.17 14.30
N SER A 413 16.94 14.98 13.58
CA SER A 413 15.82 15.95 13.47
C SER A 413 14.91 15.98 14.70
N SER A 414 14.93 14.92 15.52
CA SER A 414 14.08 14.74 16.70
C SER A 414 14.59 15.46 17.95
N ASN A 415 15.83 15.95 17.96
CA ASN A 415 16.41 16.56 19.16
C ASN A 415 15.78 17.93 19.45
N PRO A 416 15.07 18.09 20.59
CA PRO A 416 14.52 19.37 21.00
C PRO A 416 15.66 20.15 21.64
N GLY A 417 16.37 20.97 20.84
CA GLY A 417 17.60 21.72 21.19
C GLY A 417 17.83 22.00 22.69
N GLY A 418 18.31 20.99 23.42
CA GLY A 418 18.32 20.97 24.88
C GLY A 418 19.68 20.55 25.39
N SER A 419 20.51 21.54 25.76
CA SER A 419 21.78 21.47 26.52
C SER A 419 22.87 20.46 26.11
N GLY A 420 22.67 19.62 25.10
CA GLY A 420 23.72 18.87 24.41
C GLY A 420 24.17 19.64 23.17
N SER A 421 25.47 19.79 22.97
CA SER A 421 26.13 20.79 22.12
C SER A 421 26.05 20.58 20.59
N GLY A 422 24.90 20.22 20.03
CA GLY A 422 24.70 20.11 18.58
C GLY A 422 23.51 20.97 18.10
N THR A 423 23.70 21.71 17.01
CA THR A 423 22.60 22.36 16.29
C THR A 423 21.69 21.28 15.69
N PRO A 424 20.37 21.32 15.91
CA PRO A 424 19.47 20.31 15.36
C PRO A 424 19.40 20.47 13.84
N PHE A 425 19.55 19.37 13.11
CA PHE A 425 19.44 19.35 11.65
C PHE A 425 17.97 19.36 11.25
N ARG A 426 17.52 20.52 10.76
CA ARG A 426 16.10 20.82 10.51
C ARG A 426 15.82 21.37 9.13
N CYS A 427 16.84 21.55 8.30
CA CYS A 427 16.69 22.04 6.94
C CYS A 427 17.21 21.00 5.96
N ALA A 428 16.46 20.73 4.90
CA ALA A 428 16.83 19.72 3.93
C ALA A 428 17.67 20.36 2.81
N LEU A 429 18.67 19.61 2.37
CA LEU A 429 19.45 19.91 1.18
C LEU A 429 19.53 18.69 0.28
N MET A 430 19.77 18.91 -1.00
CA MET A 430 20.16 17.87 -1.96
C MET A 430 21.68 17.72 -1.93
N ASP A 431 22.18 16.48 -1.82
CA ASP A 431 23.60 16.15 -1.79
C ASP A 431 24.01 15.46 -3.10
N LEU A 432 24.91 16.09 -3.85
CA LEU A 432 25.38 15.56 -5.15
C LEU A 432 26.23 14.30 -5.01
N SER A 433 26.85 14.05 -3.84
CA SER A 433 27.58 12.82 -3.57
C SER A 433 26.66 11.62 -3.32
N GLN A 434 25.37 11.88 -3.04
CA GLN A 434 24.34 10.88 -2.81
C GLN A 434 23.35 10.83 -3.99
N VAL A 435 23.82 11.02 -5.23
CA VAL A 435 22.99 10.92 -6.44
C VAL A 435 21.72 11.81 -6.39
N GLY A 436 21.79 12.94 -5.67
CA GLY A 436 20.66 13.86 -5.52
C GLY A 436 19.66 13.48 -4.43
N HIS A 437 19.95 12.48 -3.58
CA HIS A 437 19.19 12.24 -2.37
C HIS A 437 19.39 13.36 -1.34
N TRP A 438 18.41 13.48 -0.45
CA TRP A 438 18.29 14.56 0.51
C TRP A 438 18.94 14.22 1.83
N ARG A 439 19.43 15.25 2.51
CA ARG A 439 20.02 15.14 3.85
C ARG A 439 19.55 16.27 4.75
N ALA A 440 19.44 15.97 6.04
CA ALA A 440 19.15 16.99 7.04
C ALA A 440 20.45 17.74 7.39
N ALA A 441 20.38 19.06 7.46
CA ALA A 441 21.53 19.90 7.75
C ALA A 441 21.19 21.06 8.70
N ASP A 442 22.25 21.72 9.18
CA ASP A 442 22.16 22.93 9.98
C ASP A 442 21.71 24.10 9.11
N CYS A 443 20.54 24.64 9.42
CA CYS A 443 19.89 25.75 8.72
C CYS A 443 20.73 27.03 8.65
N SER A 444 21.76 27.17 9.48
CA SER A 444 22.67 28.32 9.47
C SER A 444 23.80 28.20 8.44
N SER A 445 24.00 27.02 7.84
CA SER A 445 24.99 26.78 6.79
C SER A 445 24.67 27.56 5.51
N GLU A 446 25.71 27.92 4.75
CA GLU A 446 25.56 28.70 3.52
C GLU A 446 25.68 27.81 2.27
N PHE A 447 24.55 27.58 1.59
CA PHE A 447 24.47 26.85 0.33
C PHE A 447 23.69 27.67 -0.71
N TYR A 448 23.82 27.32 -1.99
CA TYR A 448 22.93 27.86 -3.00
C TYR A 448 21.49 27.38 -2.76
N ALA A 449 20.50 28.19 -3.13
CA ALA A 449 19.09 27.81 -3.09
C ALA A 449 18.64 27.24 -4.44
N ALA A 450 17.94 26.10 -4.44
CA ALA A 450 17.29 25.55 -5.62
C ALA A 450 15.99 26.31 -5.93
N CYS A 451 15.94 26.96 -7.08
CA CYS A 451 14.84 27.81 -7.50
C CYS A 451 14.12 27.20 -8.70
N ARG A 452 12.80 26.93 -8.57
CA ARG A 452 11.98 26.45 -9.69
C ARG A 452 11.59 27.63 -10.58
N VAL A 453 11.82 27.51 -11.89
CA VAL A 453 11.56 28.58 -12.86
C VAL A 453 10.10 28.54 -13.31
N ARG A 454 9.35 29.64 -13.09
CA ARG A 454 7.95 29.81 -13.50
C ARG A 454 7.02 28.63 -13.11
N ASN A 455 7.29 27.98 -11.98
CA ASN A 455 6.61 26.75 -11.52
C ASN A 455 6.69 25.55 -12.47
N ASN A 456 7.57 25.56 -13.47
CA ASN A 456 7.75 24.41 -14.36
C ASN A 456 8.44 23.26 -13.60
N PRO A 457 7.83 22.05 -13.50
CA PRO A 457 8.35 20.94 -12.70
C PRO A 457 9.81 20.56 -12.98
N TYR A 458 10.23 20.64 -14.25
CA TYR A 458 11.54 20.15 -14.70
C TYR A 458 12.57 21.24 -14.99
N GLN A 459 12.27 22.49 -14.63
CA GLN A 459 13.14 23.63 -14.91
C GLN A 459 13.61 24.32 -13.63
N TRP A 460 14.93 24.28 -13.42
CA TRP A 460 15.59 24.76 -12.21
C TRP A 460 16.66 25.81 -12.53
N THR A 461 16.96 26.63 -11.54
CA THR A 461 18.10 27.56 -11.49
C THR A 461 18.58 27.67 -10.04
N LEU A 462 19.75 28.27 -9.83
CA LEU A 462 20.30 28.55 -8.50
C LEU A 462 20.16 30.03 -8.11
N SER A 463 20.21 30.30 -6.81
CA SER A 463 20.48 31.64 -6.28
C SER A 463 21.83 32.17 -6.78
N SER A 464 22.00 33.49 -6.84
CA SER A 464 23.26 34.11 -7.28
C SER A 464 24.41 33.92 -6.30
N GLU A 465 24.08 33.77 -5.02
CA GLU A 465 25.03 33.59 -3.93
C GLU A 465 24.56 32.49 -2.97
N ARG A 466 25.48 32.03 -2.14
CA ARG A 466 25.17 31.07 -1.07
C ARG A 466 24.57 31.82 0.10
N VAL A 467 23.54 31.22 0.70
CA VAL A 467 22.77 31.85 1.77
C VAL A 467 22.38 30.82 2.83
N SER A 468 22.06 31.30 4.02
CA SER A 468 21.41 30.48 5.05
C SER A 468 19.99 30.08 4.62
N TYR A 469 19.47 28.98 5.16
CA TYR A 469 18.13 28.50 4.80
C TYR A 469 17.03 29.55 4.99
N PRO A 470 16.98 30.33 6.09
CA PRO A 470 15.96 31.37 6.26
C PRO A 470 16.00 32.48 5.20
N SER A 471 17.16 32.70 4.56
CA SER A 471 17.34 33.70 3.50
C SER A 471 17.08 33.14 2.09
N ALA A 472 17.01 31.82 1.93
CA ALA A 472 16.80 31.16 0.63
C ALA A 472 15.53 31.64 -0.12
N PRO A 473 14.37 31.88 0.52
CA PRO A 473 13.16 32.33 -0.18
C PRO A 473 13.32 33.65 -0.95
N GLU A 474 14.17 34.56 -0.46
CA GLU A 474 14.38 35.89 -1.04
C GLU A 474 15.56 35.93 -2.03
N SER A 475 16.31 34.82 -2.17
CA SER A 475 17.58 34.78 -2.91
C SER A 475 17.45 34.27 -4.35
N CYS A 476 16.24 33.90 -4.78
CA CYS A 476 16.00 33.35 -6.10
C CYS A 476 15.95 34.43 -7.20
N PRO A 477 16.51 34.16 -8.39
CA PRO A 477 16.43 35.09 -9.53
C PRO A 477 14.99 35.40 -9.98
N ASP A 478 14.84 36.50 -10.73
CA ASP A 478 13.56 36.89 -11.32
C ASP A 478 12.89 35.75 -12.10
N ASN A 479 11.56 35.61 -11.92
CA ASN A 479 10.75 34.52 -12.49
C ASN A 479 11.07 33.11 -11.95
N SER A 480 11.73 33.01 -10.81
CA SER A 480 11.92 31.74 -10.08
C SER A 480 11.60 31.90 -8.60
N SER A 481 11.38 30.79 -7.90
CA SER A 481 11.09 30.79 -6.46
C SER A 481 11.74 29.58 -5.79
N PHE A 482 12.15 29.74 -4.54
CA PHE A 482 12.74 28.66 -3.75
C PHE A 482 11.75 27.49 -3.67
N SER A 483 12.21 26.28 -3.96
CA SER A 483 11.31 25.13 -4.08
C SER A 483 11.99 23.79 -3.80
N VAL A 484 11.16 22.75 -3.77
CA VAL A 484 11.56 21.35 -3.54
C VAL A 484 11.01 20.46 -4.66
N PRO A 485 11.76 19.48 -5.17
CA PRO A 485 11.24 18.47 -6.07
C PRO A 485 10.07 17.70 -5.45
N ARG A 486 9.01 17.48 -6.22
CA ARG A 486 7.76 16.88 -5.74
C ARG A 486 7.52 15.45 -6.24
N THR A 487 8.39 14.95 -7.13
CA THR A 487 8.40 13.57 -7.60
C THR A 487 9.85 13.11 -7.79
N GLY A 488 10.07 11.80 -7.89
CA GLY A 488 11.40 11.25 -8.20
C GLY A 488 11.96 11.80 -9.52
N LEU A 489 11.12 11.93 -10.55
CA LEU A 489 11.54 12.51 -11.83
C LEU A 489 11.93 13.99 -11.71
N GLU A 490 11.16 14.80 -10.97
CA GLU A 490 11.57 16.17 -10.67
C GLU A 490 12.92 16.23 -9.92
N ASN A 491 13.15 15.29 -9.00
CA ASN A 491 14.40 15.20 -8.23
C ASN A 491 15.58 14.94 -9.17
N THR A 492 15.42 14.01 -10.11
CA THR A 492 16.40 13.73 -11.16
C THR A 492 16.66 14.95 -12.03
N TYR A 493 15.62 15.69 -12.45
CA TYR A 493 15.80 16.93 -13.22
C TYR A 493 16.62 17.98 -12.47
N LEU A 494 16.37 18.17 -11.17
CA LEU A 494 17.17 19.05 -10.33
C LEU A 494 18.61 18.53 -10.21
N PHE A 495 18.79 17.25 -9.85
CA PHE A 495 20.11 16.63 -9.70
C PHE A 495 20.97 16.79 -10.97
N ILE A 496 20.42 16.44 -12.15
CA ILE A 496 21.15 16.59 -13.42
C ILE A 496 21.44 18.06 -13.71
N HIS A 497 20.50 18.98 -13.45
CA HIS A 497 20.76 20.42 -13.59
C HIS A 497 21.94 20.89 -12.71
N LEU A 498 22.04 20.38 -11.48
CA LEU A 498 23.16 20.71 -10.59
C LEU A 498 24.49 20.15 -11.10
N LEU A 499 24.50 18.95 -11.69
CA LEU A 499 25.70 18.37 -12.31
C LEU A 499 26.17 19.15 -13.55
N THR A 500 25.29 19.90 -14.21
CA THR A 500 25.68 20.77 -15.34
C THR A 500 26.33 22.09 -14.91
N GLN A 501 26.33 22.40 -13.61
CA GLN A 501 26.98 23.61 -13.12
C GLN A 501 28.51 23.52 -13.25
N PRO A 502 29.19 24.67 -13.42
CA PRO A 502 30.65 24.70 -13.41
C PRO A 502 31.23 24.09 -12.12
N ASN A 503 32.30 23.29 -12.23
CA ASN A 503 32.93 22.61 -11.09
C ASN A 503 33.39 23.57 -9.96
N ASP A 504 33.71 24.83 -10.29
CA ASP A 504 34.03 25.88 -9.31
C ASP A 504 32.82 26.32 -8.49
N THR A 505 31.61 26.19 -9.03
CA THR A 505 30.34 26.43 -8.33
C THR A 505 29.89 25.19 -7.55
N LEU A 506 29.71 24.06 -8.25
CA LEU A 506 29.31 22.77 -7.68
C LEU A 506 30.12 21.62 -8.28
N ASP A 507 30.59 20.71 -7.43
CA ASP A 507 31.38 19.53 -7.77
C ASP A 507 30.97 18.37 -6.84
N ALA A 508 30.37 17.33 -7.42
CA ALA A 508 29.91 16.15 -6.69
C ALA A 508 31.03 15.39 -5.97
N SER A 509 32.29 15.55 -6.42
CA SER A 509 33.47 14.90 -5.84
C SER A 509 34.19 15.76 -4.79
N SER A 510 33.73 16.98 -4.54
CA SER A 510 34.36 17.91 -3.60
C SER A 510 34.13 17.50 -2.15
N ASP A 511 35.21 17.49 -1.35
CA ASP A 511 35.14 17.31 0.11
C ASP A 511 34.51 18.52 0.84
N ASP A 512 34.45 19.68 0.18
CA ASP A 512 33.74 20.87 0.68
C ASP A 512 32.23 20.74 0.43
N GLU A 513 31.46 20.60 1.52
CA GLU A 513 29.99 20.52 1.50
C GLU A 513 29.35 21.69 0.75
N SER A 514 29.92 22.89 0.86
CA SER A 514 29.37 24.09 0.23
C SER A 514 29.45 24.05 -1.30
N ARG A 515 30.24 23.12 -1.84
CA ARG A 515 30.41 22.86 -3.27
C ARG A 515 29.70 21.58 -3.72
N ARG A 516 29.06 20.81 -2.87
CA ARG A 516 28.32 19.61 -3.30
C ARG A 516 26.85 19.59 -2.86
N ASN A 517 26.41 20.62 -2.13
CA ASN A 517 25.07 20.67 -1.55
C ASN A 517 24.31 21.92 -1.96
N VAL A 518 22.99 21.78 -2.09
CA VAL A 518 22.06 22.87 -2.45
C VAL A 518 20.82 22.79 -1.57
N TRP A 519 20.36 23.92 -1.04
CA TRP A 519 19.12 24.00 -0.28
C TRP A 519 17.91 23.67 -1.16
N ILE A 520 16.97 22.90 -0.59
CA ILE A 520 15.63 22.67 -1.16
C ILE A 520 14.59 23.17 -0.15
N ASP A 521 13.43 23.63 -0.62
CA ASP A 521 12.38 24.20 0.25
C ASP A 521 11.64 23.13 1.08
N PHE A 522 12.33 22.57 2.07
CA PHE A 522 11.80 21.58 2.98
C PHE A 522 12.50 21.63 4.35
N ASN A 523 11.74 21.75 5.43
CA ASN A 523 12.29 21.91 6.78
C ASN A 523 11.36 21.38 7.88
N SER A 524 11.90 21.17 9.08
CA SER A 524 11.17 20.81 10.30
C SER A 524 11.41 21.81 11.43
N LEU A 525 11.38 23.11 11.10
CA LEU A 525 11.65 24.20 12.05
C LEU A 525 10.53 24.37 13.09
N ASP A 526 9.26 24.32 12.68
CA ASP A 526 8.11 24.50 13.56
C ASP A 526 7.97 23.36 14.59
N VAL A 527 7.84 22.12 14.11
CA VAL A 527 7.73 20.92 14.96
C VAL A 527 8.82 19.91 14.57
N PRO A 528 9.64 19.41 15.53
CA PRO A 528 10.63 18.38 15.23
C PRO A 528 9.98 17.20 14.51
N THR A 529 10.66 16.66 13.49
CA THR A 529 10.20 15.54 12.65
C THR A 529 8.97 15.80 11.77
N CYS A 530 8.34 16.98 11.85
CA CYS A 530 7.31 17.40 10.91
C CYS A 530 7.96 18.21 9.78
N TRP A 531 8.22 17.56 8.66
CA TRP A 531 8.85 18.21 7.52
C TRP A 531 7.81 18.85 6.61
N VAL A 532 7.98 20.14 6.32
CA VAL A 532 7.04 20.98 5.58
C VAL A 532 7.75 21.85 4.54
N THR A 533 7.01 22.22 3.50
CA THR A 533 7.42 23.17 2.45
C THR A 533 6.94 24.58 2.77
N HIS A 534 7.27 25.57 1.92
CA HIS A 534 6.85 26.98 2.03
C HIS A 534 7.71 27.86 2.96
N GLY A 535 9.00 27.57 3.03
CA GLY A 535 9.99 28.41 3.69
C GLY A 535 10.09 28.20 5.20
N PRO A 536 10.87 29.05 5.89
CA PRO A 536 11.23 28.86 7.30
C PRO A 536 10.08 29.09 8.29
N ASP A 537 9.06 29.86 7.89
CA ASP A 537 7.89 30.19 8.72
C ASP A 537 6.71 29.23 8.51
N ALA A 538 6.92 28.15 7.74
CA ALA A 538 5.90 27.15 7.47
C ALA A 538 5.48 26.43 8.76
N GLN A 539 4.18 26.23 8.91
CA GLN A 539 3.60 25.56 10.08
C GLN A 539 3.33 24.09 9.79
N CYS A 540 3.58 23.24 10.79
CA CYS A 540 3.23 21.84 10.73
C CYS A 540 1.69 21.71 10.63
N PRO A 541 1.16 21.07 9.57
CA PRO A 541 -0.29 20.92 9.40
C PRO A 541 -0.89 19.87 10.35
N TYR A 542 -0.04 19.02 10.92
CA TYR A 542 -0.44 18.05 11.93
C TYR A 542 -0.53 18.77 13.27
N GLU A 543 -1.70 18.71 13.92
CA GLU A 543 -1.88 19.28 15.25
C GLU A 543 -0.73 18.81 16.17
N ALA A 544 -0.20 19.71 17.00
CA ALA A 544 0.86 19.46 17.98
C ALA A 544 0.43 18.50 19.12
N GLU A 545 -0.40 17.50 18.82
CA GLU A 545 -0.62 16.33 19.64
C GLU A 545 0.54 15.38 19.37
N GLY A 546 1.45 15.23 20.34
CA GLY A 546 2.54 14.25 20.34
C GLY A 546 2.04 12.79 20.24
N GLY A 547 1.55 12.42 19.05
CA GLY A 547 0.77 11.22 18.76
C GLY A 547 1.54 9.94 18.96
N PHE A 548 2.86 9.97 18.79
CA PHE A 548 3.69 8.78 19.00
C PHE A 548 3.84 8.37 20.47
N ARG A 549 3.68 9.31 21.43
CA ARG A 549 3.93 9.03 22.86
C ARG A 549 2.67 8.93 23.73
N ARG A 550 1.54 9.48 23.27
CA ARG A 550 0.29 9.53 24.05
C ARG A 550 -0.59 8.28 23.86
N ARG A 551 -0.60 7.68 22.66
CA ARG A 551 -1.40 6.46 22.35
C ARG A 551 -0.93 5.24 23.16
N THR A 552 0.37 5.07 23.39
CA THR A 552 0.94 3.96 24.19
C THR A 552 0.59 4.03 25.69
N VAL A 553 0.20 5.21 26.20
CA VAL A 553 -0.08 5.42 27.63
C VAL A 553 -1.59 5.43 27.93
N LEU A 554 -2.43 5.86 26.99
CA LEU A 554 -3.89 5.98 27.20
C LEU A 554 -4.62 4.63 27.23
N VAL A 555 -4.27 3.69 26.34
CA VAL A 555 -4.92 2.37 26.27
C VAL A 555 -4.76 1.57 27.58
N PRO A 556 -3.56 1.41 28.17
CA PRO A 556 -3.41 0.70 29.44
C PRO A 556 -4.05 1.44 30.63
N ILE A 557 -4.10 2.78 30.63
CA ILE A 557 -4.72 3.56 31.71
C ILE A 557 -6.25 3.40 31.69
N ILE A 558 -6.87 3.47 30.52
CA ILE A 558 -8.33 3.29 30.40
C ILE A 558 -8.70 1.85 30.80
N ALA A 559 -7.94 0.85 30.36
CA ALA A 559 -8.13 -0.54 30.77
C ALA A 559 -8.00 -0.70 32.30
N ALA A 560 -6.99 -0.09 32.92
CA ALA A 560 -6.79 -0.11 34.37
C ALA A 560 -7.96 0.55 35.12
N ILE A 561 -8.47 1.69 34.64
CA ILE A 561 -9.61 2.39 35.23
C ILE A 561 -10.88 1.52 35.15
N ILE A 562 -11.14 0.89 34.00
CA ILE A 562 -12.29 0.00 33.81
C ILE A 562 -12.21 -1.18 34.79
N VAL A 563 -11.05 -1.85 34.88
CA VAL A 563 -10.83 -2.96 35.82
C VAL A 563 -11.04 -2.50 37.27
N LEU A 564 -10.57 -1.30 37.62
CA LEU A 564 -10.71 -0.75 38.97
C LEU A 564 -12.18 -0.44 39.29
N ILE A 565 -12.95 0.10 38.34
CA ILE A 565 -14.39 0.35 38.49
C ILE A 565 -15.17 -0.97 38.64
N ILE A 566 -14.88 -1.98 37.81
CA ILE A 566 -15.50 -3.31 37.90
C ILE A 566 -15.18 -3.96 39.25
N THR A 567 -13.94 -3.84 39.71
CA THR A 567 -13.52 -4.36 41.02
C THR A 567 -14.24 -3.64 42.16
N ALA A 568 -14.37 -2.32 42.10
CA ALA A 568 -15.12 -1.55 43.09
C ALA A 568 -16.62 -1.95 43.10
N LEU A 569 -17.25 -2.06 41.93
CA LEU A 569 -18.66 -2.46 41.80
C LEU A 569 -18.89 -3.88 42.35
N THR A 570 -18.01 -4.83 42.04
CA THR A 570 -18.12 -6.20 42.58
C THR A 570 -17.96 -6.24 44.09
N LEU A 571 -17.08 -5.42 44.67
CA LEU A 571 -16.97 -5.26 46.13
C LEU A 571 -18.23 -4.62 46.73
N PHE A 572 -18.79 -3.58 46.12
CA PHE A 572 -20.04 -2.96 46.59
C PHE A 572 -21.23 -3.94 46.54
N VAL A 573 -21.33 -4.75 45.49
CA VAL A 573 -22.36 -5.79 45.37
C VAL A 573 -22.20 -6.86 46.45
N LYS A 574 -20.98 -7.36 46.71
CA LYS A 574 -20.72 -8.31 47.79
C LYS A 574 -21.00 -7.73 49.18
N CYS A 575 -20.57 -6.50 49.44
CA CYS A 575 -20.85 -5.80 50.69
C CYS A 575 -22.36 -5.58 50.90
N ASN A 576 -23.10 -5.24 49.84
CA ASN A 576 -24.55 -5.07 49.92
C ASN A 576 -25.30 -6.39 50.10
N ALA A 577 -24.87 -7.47 49.42
CA ALA A 577 -25.43 -8.81 49.60
C ALA A 577 -25.19 -9.35 51.02
N ASN A 578 -23.99 -9.16 51.57
CA ASN A 578 -23.67 -9.57 52.94
C ASN A 578 -24.47 -8.76 53.98
N ARG A 579 -24.66 -7.45 53.75
CA ARG A 579 -25.53 -6.61 54.59
C ARG A 579 -27.00 -7.04 54.54
N ARG A 580 -27.49 -7.52 53.38
CA ARG A 580 -28.87 -8.05 53.24
C ARG A 580 -29.04 -9.39 53.95
N ASN A 581 -28.05 -10.28 53.89
CA ASN A 581 -28.10 -11.58 54.57
C ASN A 581 -27.93 -11.48 56.10
N SER A 582 -27.23 -10.48 56.61
CA SER A 582 -27.15 -10.20 58.05
C SER A 582 -28.49 -9.80 58.69
N ARG A 583 -29.51 -9.44 57.89
CA ARG A 583 -30.86 -9.08 58.38
C ARG A 583 -31.86 -10.24 58.38
N ARG A 584 -31.48 -11.47 57.99
CA ARG A 584 -32.28 -12.66 58.24
C ARG A 584 -31.87 -13.30 59.57
N THR A 585 -32.70 -13.05 60.58
CA THR A 585 -32.64 -13.62 61.92
C THR A 585 -32.68 -15.15 61.90
N ARG A 586 -31.83 -15.74 62.75
CA ARG A 586 -31.70 -17.17 63.05
C ARG A 586 -32.98 -17.73 63.68
N VAL A 587 -33.51 -18.81 63.13
CA VAL A 587 -34.37 -19.76 63.85
C VAL A 587 -33.44 -20.71 64.61
N ILE A 588 -33.64 -20.84 65.92
CA ILE A 588 -32.92 -21.76 66.80
C ILE A 588 -33.80 -23.01 66.93
N GLU A 589 -33.38 -24.13 66.34
CA GLU A 589 -33.92 -25.46 66.67
C GLU A 589 -33.04 -26.11 67.75
N GLY A 590 -33.72 -26.67 68.74
CA GLY A 590 -33.14 -27.18 69.98
C GLY A 590 -32.70 -28.64 69.90
N TRP A 591 -31.50 -28.85 70.44
CA TRP A 591 -30.82 -30.02 70.97
C TRP A 591 -31.66 -31.29 71.27
N GLU A 592 -31.29 -32.41 70.63
CA GLU A 592 -31.50 -33.78 71.13
C GLU A 592 -30.26 -34.23 71.93
N TYR A 593 -30.48 -34.81 73.11
CA TYR A 593 -29.46 -35.34 74.01
C TYR A 593 -29.63 -36.87 74.08
N GLU A 594 -28.70 -37.62 73.50
CA GLU A 594 -28.60 -39.08 73.65
C GLU A 594 -28.03 -39.44 75.03
N GLY A 595 -28.81 -40.21 75.81
CA GLY A 595 -28.40 -40.84 77.06
C GLY A 595 -28.31 -42.37 76.90
N VAL A 596 -27.14 -42.89 77.28
CA VAL A 596 -26.64 -44.28 77.25
C VAL A 596 -27.52 -45.26 78.05
N PRO A 597 -27.52 -46.59 77.74
CA PRO A 597 -28.52 -47.55 78.25
C PRO A 597 -28.13 -48.20 79.58
N SER A 598 -29.16 -48.58 80.35
CA SER A 598 -29.12 -49.58 81.43
C SER A 598 -30.27 -50.56 81.28
#